data_AF-A0A8J8SZG4-F1
#
_entry.id   AF-A0A8J8SZG4-F1
#
_cell.length_a   1.000
_cell.length_b   1.000
_cell.length_c   1.000
_cell.angle_alpha   90.00
_cell.angle_beta   90.00
_cell.angle_gamma   90.00
#
_symmetry.space_group_name_H-M   'P 1'
#
loop_
_entity.id
_entity.type
_entity.pdbx_description
1 polymer ?
#
loop_
_entity_poly.entity_id
_entity_poly.type
_entity_poly.pdbx_seq_one_letter_code
_entity_poly.pdbx_strand_id
1 'polypeptide(L)' 'MSKLKLIIVGPQKSGKSTLANILGDLSDGPSQLYRPTAGCRIVDFERDPPPSVTNFGKIHVELWGGRGHSCQSTPYPTA' A
#
# COMPACT_ATOMS: atom_id res chain seq x y z
N MET A 1 -18.34 -5.72 -0.21
CA MET A 1 -17.07 -5.13 -0.66
C MET A 1 -16.01 -5.48 0.36
N SER A 2 -15.06 -6.36 0.03
CA SER A 2 -13.95 -6.72 0.89
C SER A 2 -12.88 -5.63 0.81
N LYS A 3 -12.61 -4.97 1.93
CA LYS A 3 -11.57 -3.93 2.04
C LYS A 3 -10.38 -4.48 2.84
N LEU A 4 -9.21 -4.50 2.22
CA LEU A 4 -7.95 -4.94 2.82
C LEU A 4 -7.04 -3.74 3.05
N LYS A 5 -6.53 -3.58 4.27
CA LYS A 5 -5.51 -2.59 4.59
C LYS A 5 -4.17 -3.28 4.79
N LEU A 6 -3.18 -2.91 3.99
CA LEU A 6 -1.82 -3.45 4.04
C LEU A 6 -0.87 -2.33 4.47
N ILE A 7 -0.20 -2.51 5.61
CA ILE A 7 0.78 -1.53 6.11
C ILE A 7 2.18 -2.06 5.77
N ILE A 8 2.95 -1.28 5.01
CA ILE A 8 4.33 -1.62 4.64
C ILE A 8 5.27 -0.90 5.61
N VAL A 9 5.91 -1.67 6.50
CA VAL A 9 6.89 -1.18 7.48
C VAL A 9 8.31 -1.64 7.12
N GLY A 10 9.31 -0.85 7.52
CA GLY A 10 10.72 -1.19 7.29
C GLY A 10 11.65 0.03 7.27
N PRO A 11 12.98 -0.19 7.33
CA PRO A 11 13.98 0.86 7.46
C PRO A 11 14.02 1.79 6.25
N GLN A 12 14.56 3.00 6.41
CA GLN A 12 14.66 3.94 5.29
C GLN A 12 15.47 3.31 4.14
N LYS A 13 15.09 3.60 2.89
CA LYS A 13 15.69 3.03 1.66
C LYS A 13 15.48 1.52 1.44
N SER A 14 14.65 0.84 2.22
CA SER A 14 14.31 -0.59 1.99
C SER A 14 13.38 -0.88 0.80
N GLY A 15 13.14 0.09 -0.09
CA GLY A 15 12.32 -0.13 -1.29
C GLY A 15 10.80 -0.13 -1.09
N LYS A 16 10.28 0.17 0.11
CA LYS A 16 8.83 0.15 0.42
C LYS A 16 7.97 0.93 -0.58
N SER A 17 8.42 2.13 -0.97
CA SER A 17 7.67 2.96 -1.91
C SER A 17 7.73 2.43 -3.34
N THR A 18 8.85 1.81 -3.73
CA THR A 18 8.94 1.12 -5.01
C THR A 18 7.96 -0.05 -5.06
N LEU A 19 7.89 -0.85 -3.98
CA LEU A 19 6.95 -1.97 -3.89
C LEU A 19 5.48 -1.50 -3.95
N ALA A 20 5.14 -0.44 -3.20
CA ALA A 20 3.79 0.12 -3.23
C ALA A 20 3.40 0.64 -4.63
N ASN A 21 4.35 1.25 -5.35
CA ASN A 21 4.10 1.74 -6.70
C ASN A 21 3.92 0.59 -7.70
N ILE A 22 4.71 -0.48 -7.61
CA ILE A 22 4.57 -1.65 -8.49
C ILE A 22 3.23 -2.35 -8.21
N LEU A 23 2.87 -2.57 -6.95
CA LEU A 23 1.61 -3.24 -6.59
C LEU A 23 0.37 -2.42 -6.98
N GLY A 24 0.47 -1.09 -6.94
CA GLY A 24 -0.59 -0.19 -7.38
C GLY A 24 -0.56 0.14 -8.87
N ASP A 25 0.25 -0.55 -9.67
CA ASP A 25 0.44 -0.30 -11.11
C ASP A 25 0.80 1.18 -11.44
N LEU A 26 1.46 1.88 -10.51
CA LEU A 26 1.93 3.27 -10.64
C LEU A 26 3.35 3.35 -11.21
N SER A 27 4.08 2.24 -11.29
CA SER A 27 5.45 2.17 -11.82
C SER A 27 5.81 0.73 -12.18
N ASP A 28 6.36 0.51 -13.39
CA ASP A 28 6.80 -0.81 -13.86
C ASP A 28 8.17 -1.25 -13.31
N GLY A 29 8.86 -0.37 -12.58
CA GLY A 29 10.19 -0.68 -12.07
C GLY A 29 10.74 0.29 -11.01
N PRO A 30 11.93 -0.02 -10.46
CA PRO A 30 12.62 0.86 -9.52
C PRO A 30 13.09 2.15 -10.20
N SER A 31 12.69 3.30 -9.66
CA SER A 31 13.26 4.59 -10.04
C SER A 31 14.73 4.65 -9.64
N GLN A 32 15.60 5.06 -10.56
CA GLN A 32 17.03 5.30 -10.27
C GLN A 32 17.25 6.52 -9.36
N LEU A 33 16.31 7.47 -9.32
CA LEU A 33 16.33 8.56 -8.34
C LEU A 33 15.60 8.15 -7.06
N TYR A 34 16.34 8.12 -5.95
CA TYR A 34 15.74 8.02 -4.62
C TYR A 34 15.07 9.34 -4.25
N ARG A 35 13.74 9.35 -4.30
CA ARG A 35 12.92 10.39 -3.68
C ARG A 35 12.40 9.88 -2.36
N PRO A 36 12.85 10.45 -1.23
CA PRO A 36 12.34 10.02 0.05
C PRO A 36 10.82 10.27 0.17
N THR A 37 10.09 9.31 0.70
CA THR A 37 8.66 9.47 1.00
C THR A 37 8.51 10.51 2.12
N ALA A 38 7.88 11.64 1.85
CA ALA A 38 7.53 12.60 2.90
C ALA A 38 6.14 12.21 3.45
N GLY A 39 6.06 11.91 4.74
CA GLY A 39 4.79 11.56 5.40
C GLY A 39 4.31 10.11 5.16
N CYS A 40 3.00 9.92 5.36
CA CYS A 40 2.29 8.67 5.10
C CYS A 40 1.62 8.73 3.73
N ARG A 41 1.95 7.77 2.85
CA ARG A 41 1.34 7.64 1.53
C ARG A 41 0.37 6.47 1.54
N ILE A 42 -0.82 6.69 1.01
CA ILE A 42 -1.84 5.67 0.80
C ILE A 42 -1.91 5.42 -0.72
N VAL A 43 -1.84 4.15 -1.13
CA VAL A 43 -2.05 3.71 -2.51
C VAL A 43 -3.24 2.78 -2.52
N ASP A 44 -4.33 3.25 -3.14
CA ASP A 44 -5.59 2.53 -3.23
C ASP A 44 -5.76 1.93 -4.62
N PHE A 45 -6.05 0.63 -4.68
CA PHE A 45 -6.26 -0.08 -5.93
C PHE A 45 -7.23 -1.25 -5.73
N GLU A 46 -7.91 -1.61 -6.81
CA GLU A 46 -8.77 -2.80 -6.84
C GLU A 46 -8.03 -3.96 -7.52
N ARG A 47 -8.17 -5.17 -6.98
CA ARG A 47 -7.72 -6.40 -7.63
C ARG A 47 -8.86 -7.40 -7.72
N ASP A 48 -8.90 -8.08 -8.86
CA ASP A 48 -9.73 -9.26 -9.01
C ASP A 48 -9.11 -10.42 -8.21
N PRO A 49 -9.95 -11.25 -7.58
CA PRO A 49 -9.46 -12.39 -6.82
C PRO A 49 -8.79 -13.41 -7.74
N PRO A 50 -7.87 -14.24 -7.20
CA PRO A 50 -7.28 -15.33 -7.95
C PRO A 50 -8.35 -16.27 -8.53
N PRO A 51 -8.11 -16.92 -9.69
CA PRO A 51 -9.08 -17.83 -10.32
C PRO A 51 -9.55 -18.98 -9.42
N SER A 52 -8.78 -19.31 -8.38
CA SER A 52 -9.08 -20.33 -7.38
C SER A 52 -10.10 -19.88 -6.32
N VAL A 53 -10.46 -18.60 -6.26
CA VAL A 53 -11.39 -18.04 -5.27
C VAL A 53 -12.65 -17.55 -5.98
N THR A 54 -13.66 -18.41 -6.03
CA THR A 54 -14.90 -18.19 -6.81
C THR A 54 -15.94 -17.29 -6.14
N ASN A 55 -15.83 -17.04 -4.83
CA ASN A 55 -16.82 -16.30 -4.04
C ASN A 55 -16.34 -14.94 -3.51
N PHE A 56 -15.17 -14.45 -3.93
CA PHE A 56 -14.75 -13.09 -3.60
C PHE A 56 -15.16 -12.13 -4.72
N GLY A 57 -15.76 -10.99 -4.35
CA GLY A 57 -15.89 -9.85 -5.27
C GLY A 57 -14.55 -9.11 -5.40
N LYS A 58 -14.55 -8.02 -6.16
CA LYS A 58 -13.38 -7.13 -6.25
C LYS A 58 -12.87 -6.74 -4.86
N ILE A 59 -11.57 -6.88 -4.65
CA ILE A 59 -10.91 -6.59 -3.38
C ILE A 59 -10.34 -5.17 -3.49
N HIS A 60 -10.78 -4.29 -2.60
CA HIS A 60 -10.21 -2.96 -2.47
C HIS A 60 -9.02 -3.03 -1.52
N VAL A 61 -7.83 -2.74 -2.03
CA VAL A 61 -6.58 -2.80 -1.26
C VAL A 61 -6.07 -1.39 -1.04
N GLU A 62 -5.81 -1.05 0.23
CA GLU A 62 -5.14 0.20 0.62
C GLU A 62 -3.73 -0.14 1.13
N LEU A 63 -2.69 0.30 0.42
CA LEU A 63 -1.29 0.18 0.84
C LEU A 63 -0.85 1.45 1.56
N TRP A 64 -0.49 1.31 2.83
CA TRP A 64 -0.06 2.40 3.69
C TRP A 64 1.46 2.31 3.87
N GLY A 65 2.19 3.29 3.32
CA GLY A 65 3.65 3.32 3.34
C GLY A 65 4.19 4.65 3.86
N GLY A 66 5.07 4.60 4.86
CA GLY A 66 5.68 5.79 5.47
C GLY A 66 7.18 5.66 5.74
N ARG A 67 7.80 6.77 6.17
CA ARG A 67 9.14 6.72 6.77
C ARG A 67 9.03 6.26 8.22
N GLY A 68 9.60 5.09 8.53
CA GLY A 68 9.64 4.56 9.89
C GLY A 68 8.25 4.23 10.47
N HIS A 69 8.12 4.25 11.80
CA HIS A 69 6.91 3.89 12.57
C HIS A 69 5.72 4.89 12.46
N SER A 70 5.76 5.85 11.54
CA SER A 70 4.86 7.02 11.56
C SER A 70 3.54 6.87 10.81
N CYS A 71 3.37 5.84 9.97
CA CYS A 71 2.05 5.52 9.39
C CYS A 71 1.20 4.76 10.41
N GLN A 72 0.75 5.44 11.45
CA GLN A 72 -0.37 4.95 12.23
C GLN A 72 -1.64 5.33 11.49
N SER A 73 -2.48 4.36 11.13
CA SER A 73 -3.87 4.67 10.86
C SER A 73 -4.40 5.27 12.17
N THR A 74 -4.74 6.55 12.19
CA THR A 74 -5.48 7.10 13.32
C THR A 74 -6.66 6.16 13.59
N PRO A 75 -6.83 5.64 14.82
CA PRO A 75 -8.11 5.06 15.17
C PRO A 75 -9.10 6.20 14.95
N TYR A 76 -10.10 6.00 14.09
CA TYR A 76 -11.23 6.89 14.05
C TYR A 76 -11.65 7.16 15.51
N PRO A 77 -11.90 8.42 15.93
CA PRO A 77 -12.55 8.63 17.21
C PRO A 77 -13.93 7.98 17.05
N THR A 78 -14.14 6.86 17.73
CA THR A 78 -15.48 6.32 17.96
C THR A 78 -16.21 7.39 18.74
N ALA A 79 -17.03 8.17 18.04
CA ALA A 79 -18.05 9.01 18.64
C ALA A 79 -19.20 8.13 19.15
#